data_AF-A0A7R9UJ08-F1
#
_entry.id   AF-A0A7R9UJ08-F1
#
_cell.length_a   1.000
_cell.length_b   1.000
_cell.length_c   1.000
_cell.angle_alpha   90.00
_cell.angle_beta   90.00
_cell.angle_gamma   90.00
#
_symmetry.space_group_name_H-M   'P 1'
#
loop_
_entity.id
_entity.type
_entity.pdbx_description
1 polymer ?
#
loop_
_entity_poly.entity_id
_entity_poly.type
_entity_poly.pdbx_seq_one_letter_code
_entity_poly.pdbx_strand_id
1 'polypeptide(L)'
;FGAPASMRMVSRMLSVRATSATGRRDALDVGFADGLVGQFHALWLHDNCPSRRGATNQKTHATADTPVGASIAAARAEDEGARVSVDWAGSAGARSVYDAAWLHQHAFRLPDEPPRALAHAPPSAREPLPRLAYRDVLSSDATLFAWVRHLAEEGVCILEGAPDSPDSVCTAAERIAPVQETIYGRAWAVVDSSA
;
A
#
# COMPACT_ATOMS: atom_id res chain seq x y z
N PHE A 1 -15.35 30.37 -0.60
CA PHE A 1 -15.82 28.98 -0.74
C PHE A 1 -14.64 28.08 -1.03
N GLY A 2 -13.93 27.69 0.04
CA GLY A 2 -12.74 26.83 -0.04
C GLY A 2 -13.16 25.37 0.01
N ALA A 3 -12.73 24.58 -0.96
CA ALA A 3 -12.85 23.14 -0.89
C ALA A 3 -12.00 22.61 0.29
N PRO A 4 -12.48 21.61 1.05
CA PRO A 4 -11.69 21.00 2.12
C PRO A 4 -10.46 20.28 1.54
N ALA A 5 -9.34 20.38 2.26
CA ALA A 5 -8.01 19.93 1.84
C ALA A 5 -7.85 18.40 1.67
N SER A 6 -8.89 17.60 1.92
CA SER A 6 -8.84 16.13 1.77
C SER A 6 -9.19 15.62 0.37
N MET A 7 -9.46 16.50 -0.59
CA MET A 7 -9.72 16.13 -2.00
C MET A 7 -8.45 16.26 -2.87
N ARG A 8 -7.35 15.63 -2.42
CA ARG A 8 -6.10 15.50 -3.20
C ARG A 8 -5.49 14.10 -3.08
N MET A 9 -6.30 13.05 -3.22
CA MET A 9 -5.78 11.69 -3.46
C MET A 9 -6.68 10.92 -4.43
N VAL A 10 -7.08 11.57 -5.53
CA VAL A 10 -7.08 10.86 -6.80
C VAL A 10 -5.74 11.24 -7.41
N SER A 11 -4.71 10.44 -7.11
CA SER A 11 -3.38 10.62 -7.69
C SER A 11 -3.58 10.68 -9.19
N ARG A 12 -3.37 11.87 -9.79
CA ARG A 12 -3.06 11.92 -11.21
C ARG A 12 -1.87 10.99 -11.34
N MET A 13 -2.07 9.87 -12.01
CA MET A 13 -1.00 8.98 -12.41
C MET A 13 -0.18 9.74 -13.45
N LEU A 14 0.56 10.75 -12.99
CA LEU A 14 1.75 11.21 -13.68
C LEU A 14 2.56 9.93 -13.82
N SER A 15 2.72 9.47 -15.06
CA SER A 15 3.61 8.36 -15.36
C SER A 15 4.96 8.74 -14.77
N VAL A 16 5.32 8.09 -13.66
CA VAL A 16 6.57 8.35 -12.97
C VAL A 16 7.68 7.99 -13.95
N ARG A 17 8.55 8.96 -14.22
CA ARG A 17 9.70 8.78 -15.12
C ARG A 17 10.99 9.13 -14.39
N ALA A 18 11.97 8.26 -14.51
CA ALA A 18 13.35 8.53 -14.15
C ALA A 18 13.97 9.45 -15.21
N THR A 19 14.51 10.58 -14.79
CA THR A 19 15.26 11.52 -15.64
C THR A 19 16.76 11.27 -15.61
N SER A 20 17.25 10.59 -14.57
CA SER A 20 18.64 10.17 -14.43
C SER A 20 18.74 8.91 -13.61
N ALA A 21 19.77 8.11 -13.87
CA ALA A 21 20.16 6.98 -13.04
C ALA A 21 21.69 6.96 -12.98
N THR A 22 22.26 6.92 -11.79
CA THR A 22 23.71 6.91 -11.59
C THR A 22 24.06 5.84 -10.58
N GLY A 23 24.79 4.83 -11.03
CA GLY A 23 25.32 3.78 -10.17
C GLY A 23 26.61 4.24 -9.50
N ARG A 24 26.67 4.15 -8.18
CA ARG A 24 27.89 4.16 -7.37
C ARG A 24 28.18 2.74 -6.90
N ARG A 25 29.36 2.50 -6.34
CA ARG A 25 29.76 1.16 -5.89
C ARG A 25 28.70 0.51 -4.98
N ASP A 26 28.14 1.24 -4.03
CA ASP A 26 27.26 0.71 -2.99
C ASP A 26 25.81 1.23 -3.05
N ALA A 27 25.49 2.09 -4.02
CA ALA A 27 24.17 2.70 -4.13
C ALA A 27 23.84 3.14 -5.56
N LEU A 28 22.54 3.20 -5.85
CA LEU A 28 21.97 3.81 -7.04
C LEU A 28 21.31 5.13 -6.65
N ASP A 29 21.63 6.19 -7.37
CA ASP A 29 20.95 7.48 -7.28
C ASP A 29 20.05 7.66 -8.52
N VAL A 30 18.76 7.95 -8.33
CA VAL A 30 17.77 8.15 -9.40
C VAL A 30 17.11 9.51 -9.24
N GLY A 31 17.17 10.34 -10.26
CA GLY A 31 16.35 11.55 -10.35
C GLY A 31 15.03 11.25 -11.06
N PHE A 32 13.94 11.81 -10.57
CA PHE A 32 12.60 11.67 -11.15
C PHE A 32 12.08 12.99 -11.71
N ALA A 33 11.15 12.90 -12.67
CA ALA A 33 10.57 14.06 -13.36
C ALA A 33 9.81 15.04 -12.45
N ASP A 34 9.38 14.61 -11.27
CA ASP A 34 8.75 15.45 -10.25
C ASP A 34 9.75 16.15 -9.33
N GLY A 35 11.05 15.99 -9.57
CA GLY A 35 12.13 16.57 -8.79
C GLY A 35 12.57 15.71 -7.59
N LEU A 36 11.91 14.58 -7.32
CA LEU A 36 12.38 13.64 -6.31
C LEU A 36 13.75 13.07 -6.71
N VAL A 37 14.62 12.91 -5.73
CA VAL A 37 15.84 12.11 -5.86
C VAL A 37 15.75 10.92 -4.91
N GLY A 38 15.81 9.72 -5.44
CA GLY A 38 15.84 8.48 -4.67
C GLY A 38 17.24 7.90 -4.60
N GLN A 39 17.68 7.50 -3.41
CA GLN A 39 18.91 6.74 -3.21
C GLN A 39 18.57 5.33 -2.71
N PHE A 40 19.17 4.32 -3.34
CA PHE A 40 18.90 2.91 -3.06
C PHE A 40 20.20 2.15 -2.87
N HIS A 41 20.37 1.48 -1.72
CA HIS A 41 21.55 0.65 -1.48
C HIS A 41 21.61 -0.53 -2.47
N ALA A 42 22.82 -0.83 -2.95
CA ALA A 42 23.10 -1.94 -3.87
C ALA A 42 22.61 -3.29 -3.30
N LEU A 43 22.83 -3.53 -2.01
CA LEU A 43 22.34 -4.72 -1.32
C LEU A 43 20.80 -4.82 -1.35
N TRP A 44 20.10 -3.72 -1.08
CA TRP A 44 18.64 -3.67 -1.07
C TRP A 44 18.06 -3.90 -2.47
N LEU A 45 18.65 -3.27 -3.49
CA LEU A 45 18.26 -3.46 -4.89
C LEU A 45 18.44 -4.90 -5.31
N HIS A 46 19.55 -5.54 -4.92
CA HIS A 46 19.80 -6.94 -5.22
C HIS A 46 18.76 -7.85 -4.52
N ASP A 47 18.54 -7.68 -3.22
CA ASP A 47 17.54 -8.45 -2.47
C ASP A 47 16.10 -8.26 -3.02
N ASN A 48 15.81 -7.12 -3.65
CA ASN A 48 14.50 -6.79 -4.23
C ASN A 48 14.43 -6.87 -5.76
N CYS A 49 15.42 -7.51 -6.40
CA CYS A 49 15.45 -7.63 -7.86
C CYS A 49 14.17 -8.29 -8.41
N PRO A 50 13.45 -7.67 -9.37
CA PRO A 50 12.20 -8.22 -9.92
C PRO A 50 12.34 -9.61 -10.53
N SER A 51 13.50 -9.93 -11.13
CA SER A 51 13.76 -11.27 -11.70
C SER A 51 13.91 -12.38 -10.66
N ARG A 52 14.00 -12.05 -9.36
CA ARG A 52 14.04 -12.99 -8.23
C ARG A 52 12.70 -13.08 -7.50
N ARG A 53 11.61 -12.85 -8.23
CA ARG A 53 10.24 -13.02 -7.75
C ARG A 53 9.51 -14.02 -8.63
N GLY A 54 8.76 -14.91 -7.98
CA GLY A 54 7.95 -15.91 -8.68
C GLY A 54 6.67 -15.29 -9.24
N ALA A 55 5.86 -16.11 -9.93
CA ALA A 55 4.57 -15.68 -10.48
C ALA A 55 3.59 -15.12 -9.44
N THR A 56 3.73 -15.51 -8.17
CA THR A 56 2.95 -15.01 -7.03
C THR A 56 3.55 -13.78 -6.36
N ASN A 57 4.59 -13.18 -6.95
CA ASN A 57 5.36 -12.04 -6.43
C ASN A 57 6.16 -12.32 -5.13
N GLN A 58 6.17 -13.57 -4.66
CA GLN A 58 7.00 -14.02 -3.54
C GLN A 58 8.48 -14.04 -3.93
N LYS A 59 9.36 -13.71 -2.97
CA LYS A 59 10.81 -13.84 -3.16
C LYS A 59 11.18 -15.30 -3.36
N THR A 60 12.07 -15.58 -4.31
CA THR A 60 12.52 -16.95 -4.63
C THR A 60 13.90 -17.28 -4.04
N HIS A 61 14.42 -16.42 -3.17
CA HIS A 61 15.72 -16.54 -2.51
C HIS A 61 15.60 -16.10 -1.04
N ALA A 62 16.54 -16.54 -0.20
CA ALA A 62 16.67 -16.01 1.15
C ALA A 62 17.47 -14.71 1.13
N THR A 63 17.16 -13.77 2.04
CA THR A 63 17.93 -12.52 2.14
C THR A 63 19.42 -12.77 2.39
N ALA A 64 19.77 -13.84 3.12
CA ALA A 64 21.14 -14.27 3.36
C ALA A 64 21.91 -14.68 2.08
N ASP A 65 21.21 -15.02 1.00
CA ASP A 65 21.81 -15.35 -0.30
C ASP A 65 22.23 -14.09 -1.08
N THR A 66 21.83 -12.90 -0.61
CA THR A 66 22.17 -11.63 -1.25
C THR A 66 23.65 -11.28 -1.00
N PRO A 67 24.47 -11.06 -2.04
CA PRO A 67 25.87 -10.76 -1.86
C PRO A 67 26.09 -9.44 -1.09
N VAL A 68 26.68 -9.52 0.11
CA VAL A 68 27.00 -8.35 0.95
C VAL A 68 27.93 -7.34 0.24
N GLY A 69 28.74 -7.83 -0.70
CA GLY A 69 29.62 -7.01 -1.55
C GLY A 69 29.03 -6.64 -2.93
N ALA A 70 27.71 -6.74 -3.13
CA ALA A 70 27.08 -6.37 -4.39
C ALA A 70 27.46 -4.93 -4.77
N SER A 71 27.98 -4.77 -5.99
CA SER A 71 28.45 -3.48 -6.48
C SER A 71 27.82 -3.15 -7.83
N ILE A 72 27.45 -1.89 -8.04
CA ILE A 72 26.90 -1.44 -9.32
C ILE A 72 28.05 -1.04 -10.24
N ALA A 73 28.07 -1.58 -11.45
CA ALA A 73 29.02 -1.23 -12.50
C ALA A 73 28.50 -0.05 -13.34
N ALA A 74 27.21 -0.07 -13.68
CA ALA A 74 26.54 1.00 -14.40
C ALA A 74 25.04 0.99 -14.10
N ALA A 75 24.39 2.13 -14.32
CA ALA A 75 22.93 2.22 -14.27
C ALA A 75 22.43 3.21 -15.34
N ARG A 76 21.21 3.00 -15.83
CA ARG A 76 20.64 3.76 -16.95
C ARG A 76 19.14 3.89 -16.79
N ALA A 77 18.60 5.06 -17.13
CA ALA A 77 17.18 5.20 -17.39
C ALA A 77 16.87 4.67 -18.80
N GLU A 78 15.82 3.88 -18.94
CA GLU A 78 15.42 3.18 -20.16
C GLU A 78 13.94 3.45 -20.45
N ASP A 79 13.49 3.12 -21.66
CA ASP A 79 12.09 3.24 -22.06
C ASP A 79 11.51 4.64 -21.77
N GLU A 80 12.22 5.69 -22.21
CA GLU A 80 11.89 7.09 -21.92
C GLU A 80 11.75 7.43 -20.42
N GLY A 81 12.52 6.73 -19.58
CA GLY A 81 12.50 6.89 -18.13
C GLY A 81 11.46 6.03 -17.42
N ALA A 82 10.70 5.19 -18.12
CA ALA A 82 9.75 4.28 -17.48
C ALA A 82 10.45 3.18 -16.65
N ARG A 83 11.71 2.86 -16.98
CA ARG A 83 12.51 1.83 -16.29
C ARG A 83 13.90 2.32 -15.95
N VAL A 84 14.53 1.67 -14.99
CA VAL A 84 15.94 1.86 -14.63
C VAL A 84 16.63 0.49 -14.67
N SER A 85 17.67 0.36 -15.48
CA SER A 85 18.55 -0.80 -15.49
C SER A 85 19.77 -0.58 -14.60
N VAL A 86 20.22 -1.67 -13.98
CA VAL A 86 21.40 -1.74 -13.12
C VAL A 86 22.25 -2.91 -13.59
N ASP A 87 23.43 -2.61 -14.10
CA ASP A 87 24.46 -3.58 -14.45
C ASP A 87 25.32 -3.81 -13.21
N TRP A 88 25.44 -5.07 -12.77
CA TRP A 88 26.19 -5.42 -11.55
C TRP A 88 27.65 -5.74 -11.87
N ALA A 89 28.55 -5.42 -10.95
CA ALA A 89 29.96 -5.78 -11.03
C ALA A 89 30.23 -7.18 -10.45
N GLY A 90 31.23 -7.87 -10.98
CA GLY A 90 31.73 -9.15 -10.46
C GLY A 90 30.74 -10.31 -10.67
N SER A 91 30.69 -11.22 -9.69
CA SER A 91 29.85 -12.43 -9.72
C SER A 91 28.41 -12.20 -9.26
N ALA A 92 28.01 -10.95 -8.97
CA ALA A 92 26.69 -10.63 -8.42
C ALA A 92 25.53 -10.77 -9.43
N GLY A 93 25.83 -11.03 -10.71
CA GLY A 93 24.84 -11.27 -11.76
C GLY A 93 25.04 -10.36 -12.97
N ALA A 94 24.18 -10.52 -13.99
CA ALA A 94 24.30 -9.78 -15.24
C ALA A 94 23.70 -8.37 -15.13
N ARG A 95 22.38 -8.28 -14.91
CA ARG A 95 21.63 -7.03 -14.96
C ARG A 95 20.28 -7.17 -14.28
N SER A 96 19.85 -6.13 -13.58
CA SER A 96 18.51 -5.98 -13.01
C SER A 96 17.80 -4.81 -13.67
N VAL A 97 16.48 -4.91 -13.83
CA VAL A 97 15.65 -3.83 -14.39
C VAL A 97 14.48 -3.60 -13.44
N TYR A 98 14.25 -2.33 -13.09
CA TYR A 98 13.21 -1.91 -12.16
C TYR A 98 12.29 -0.91 -12.86
N ASP A 99 11.00 -0.97 -12.55
CA ASP A 99 10.07 0.08 -12.98
C ASP A 99 10.36 1.38 -12.20
N ALA A 100 10.39 2.51 -12.90
CA ALA A 100 10.66 3.80 -12.27
C ALA A 100 9.60 4.17 -11.23
N ALA A 101 8.34 3.80 -11.49
CA ALA A 101 7.24 3.96 -10.53
C ALA A 101 7.49 3.17 -9.23
N TRP A 102 8.03 1.95 -9.35
CA TRP A 102 8.33 1.12 -8.18
C TRP A 102 9.48 1.72 -7.37
N LEU A 103 10.56 2.16 -8.03
CA LEU A 103 11.67 2.85 -7.36
C LEU A 103 11.19 4.12 -6.67
N HIS A 104 10.38 4.95 -7.32
CA HIS A 104 9.86 6.20 -6.73
C HIS A 104 9.03 5.98 -5.46
N GLN A 105 8.19 4.94 -5.45
CA GLN A 105 7.41 4.55 -4.28
C GLN A 105 8.28 4.08 -3.11
N HIS A 106 9.45 3.50 -3.39
CA HIS A 106 10.39 2.98 -2.40
C HIS A 106 11.59 3.89 -2.17
N ALA A 107 11.63 5.07 -2.80
CA ALA A 107 12.67 6.05 -2.57
C ALA A 107 12.63 6.42 -1.08
N PHE A 108 13.76 6.23 -0.39
CA PHE A 108 13.82 6.55 1.03
C PHE A 108 13.55 8.03 1.21
N ARG A 109 12.44 8.33 1.89
CA ARG A 109 12.09 9.68 2.33
C ARG A 109 12.10 9.65 3.84
N LEU A 110 12.85 10.55 4.47
CA LEU A 110 12.48 10.94 5.82
C LEU A 110 11.08 11.55 5.69
N PRO A 111 10.07 11.03 6.41
CA PRO A 111 8.74 11.59 6.33
C PRO A 111 8.78 13.07 6.73
N ASP A 112 8.36 13.98 5.84
CA ASP A 112 8.11 15.38 6.22
C ASP A 112 6.91 15.48 7.18
N GLU A 113 6.00 14.51 7.12
CA GLU A 113 4.89 14.33 8.04
C GLU A 113 5.15 13.17 8.99
N PRO A 114 4.83 13.31 10.30
CA PRO A 114 4.84 12.16 11.21
C PRO A 114 4.01 11.01 10.60
N PRO A 115 4.38 9.74 10.86
CA PRO A 115 3.65 8.59 10.34
C PRO A 115 2.17 8.84 10.56
N ARG A 116 1.36 8.67 9.49
CA ARG A 116 -0.08 8.97 9.46
C ARG A 116 -0.67 8.43 10.75
N ALA A 117 -0.83 9.30 11.74
CA ALA A 117 -1.37 8.90 13.01
C ALA A 117 -2.77 8.46 12.62
N LEU A 118 -3.06 7.16 12.76
CA LEU A 118 -4.45 6.74 12.91
C LEU A 118 -4.98 7.72 13.93
N ALA A 119 -5.92 8.57 13.52
CA ALA A 119 -6.30 9.67 14.37
C ALA A 119 -6.96 9.03 15.58
N HIS A 120 -6.17 8.79 16.63
CA HIS A 120 -6.57 8.16 17.89
C HIS A 120 -7.46 9.12 18.70
N ALA A 121 -8.23 9.97 18.00
CA ALA A 121 -9.35 10.63 18.59
C ALA A 121 -10.36 9.53 18.93
N PRO A 122 -10.85 9.47 20.18
CA PRO A 122 -11.87 8.50 20.54
C PRO A 122 -13.11 8.72 19.64
N PRO A 123 -13.84 7.67 19.25
CA PRO A 123 -15.06 7.79 18.44
C PRO A 123 -16.06 8.79 19.02
N SER A 124 -16.08 8.97 20.35
CA SER A 124 -16.90 9.94 21.08
C SER A 124 -16.56 11.42 20.80
N ALA A 125 -15.44 11.72 20.16
CA ALA A 125 -15.05 13.08 19.79
C ALA A 125 -15.52 13.48 18.38
N ARG A 126 -16.20 12.59 17.64
CA ARG A 126 -16.55 12.78 16.22
C ARG A 126 -18.02 12.48 15.97
N GLU A 127 -18.87 13.41 16.39
CA GLU A 127 -20.26 13.44 15.94
C GLU A 127 -20.43 14.42 14.77
N PRO A 128 -21.21 14.06 13.73
CA PRO A 128 -21.88 12.77 13.55
C PRO A 128 -20.91 11.67 13.07
N LEU A 129 -21.20 10.42 13.45
CA LEU A 129 -20.50 9.24 12.93
C LEU A 129 -20.76 9.08 11.42
N PRO A 130 -19.80 8.55 10.63
CA PRO A 130 -20.03 8.26 9.21
C PRO A 130 -21.13 7.20 9.06
N ARG A 131 -21.96 7.39 8.03
CA ARG A 131 -23.13 6.54 7.74
C ARG A 131 -23.16 6.20 6.26
N LEU A 132 -23.50 4.96 5.93
CA LEU A 132 -23.66 4.46 4.56
C LEU A 132 -24.88 3.54 4.48
N ALA A 133 -25.50 3.43 3.31
CA ALA A 133 -26.61 2.51 3.12
C ALA A 133 -26.10 1.06 3.02
N TYR A 134 -26.70 0.15 3.80
CA TYR A 134 -26.36 -1.28 3.82
C TYR A 134 -26.41 -1.90 2.43
N ARG A 135 -27.48 -1.64 1.66
CA ARG A 135 -27.63 -2.20 0.31
C ARG A 135 -26.49 -1.78 -0.62
N ASP A 136 -26.04 -0.53 -0.50
CA ASP A 136 -25.07 0.06 -1.43
C ASP A 136 -23.67 -0.51 -1.17
N VAL A 137 -23.35 -0.84 0.08
CA VAL A 137 -22.14 -1.58 0.46
C VAL A 137 -22.12 -2.98 -0.16
N LEU A 138 -23.27 -3.65 -0.19
CA LEU A 138 -23.38 -4.98 -0.80
C LEU A 138 -23.27 -4.93 -2.33
N SER A 139 -23.73 -3.86 -2.98
CA SER A 139 -23.84 -3.78 -4.44
C SER A 139 -22.78 -2.93 -5.15
N SER A 140 -21.94 -2.18 -4.42
CA SER A 140 -20.98 -1.25 -5.02
C SER A 140 -19.60 -1.31 -4.36
N ASP A 141 -18.57 -1.52 -5.17
CA ASP A 141 -17.17 -1.53 -4.70
C ASP A 141 -16.72 -0.13 -4.28
N ALA A 142 -17.29 0.93 -4.86
CA ALA A 142 -16.99 2.30 -4.44
C ALA A 142 -17.50 2.58 -3.02
N THR A 143 -18.71 2.11 -2.70
CA THR A 143 -19.30 2.25 -1.36
C THR A 143 -18.62 1.32 -0.36
N LEU A 144 -18.27 0.09 -0.77
CA LEU A 144 -17.46 -0.82 0.04
C LEU A 144 -16.09 -0.21 0.39
N PHE A 145 -15.41 0.40 -0.58
CA PHE A 145 -14.15 1.12 -0.34
C PHE A 145 -14.34 2.27 0.65
N ALA A 146 -15.41 3.06 0.51
CA ALA A 146 -15.73 4.13 1.46
C ALA A 146 -15.94 3.58 2.88
N TRP A 147 -16.66 2.46 3.03
CA TRP A 147 -16.88 1.80 4.31
C TRP A 147 -15.57 1.34 4.96
N VAL A 148 -14.74 0.58 4.23
CA VAL A 148 -13.43 0.10 4.72
C VAL A 148 -12.51 1.27 5.07
N ARG A 149 -12.55 2.37 4.31
CA ARG A 149 -11.79 3.58 4.61
C ARG A 149 -12.26 4.24 5.90
N HIS A 150 -13.56 4.38 6.14
CA HIS A 150 -14.08 4.90 7.42
C HIS A 150 -13.65 4.00 8.59
N LEU A 151 -13.71 2.67 8.43
CA LEU A 151 -13.19 1.75 9.44
C LEU A 151 -11.69 1.95 9.70
N ALA A 152 -10.88 2.13 8.65
CA ALA A 152 -9.43 2.31 8.77
C ALA A 152 -9.01 3.68 9.33
N GLU A 153 -9.71 4.76 8.98
CA GLU A 153 -9.33 6.14 9.31
C GLU A 153 -10.05 6.67 10.56
N GLU A 154 -11.28 6.22 10.82
CA GLU A 154 -12.16 6.71 11.89
C GLU A 154 -12.53 5.63 12.91
N GLY A 155 -12.26 4.35 12.60
CA GLY A 155 -12.49 3.22 13.51
C GLY A 155 -13.94 2.74 13.61
N VAL A 156 -14.90 3.45 13.02
CA VAL A 156 -16.34 3.12 13.10
C VAL A 156 -17.11 3.67 11.90
N CYS A 157 -18.17 2.96 11.49
CA CYS A 157 -19.15 3.43 10.50
C CYS A 157 -20.49 2.71 10.71
N ILE A 158 -21.60 3.46 10.58
CA ILE A 158 -22.95 2.92 10.71
C ILE A 158 -23.46 2.51 9.32
N LEU A 159 -23.96 1.28 9.20
CA LEU A 159 -24.67 0.83 8.01
C LEU A 159 -26.19 0.92 8.24
N GLU A 160 -26.86 1.75 7.46
CA GLU A 160 -28.29 2.03 7.60
C GLU A 160 -29.15 1.15 6.69
N GLY A 161 -30.35 0.80 7.17
CA GLY A 161 -31.30 0.00 6.39
C GLY A 161 -30.89 -1.46 6.21
N ALA A 162 -30.12 -2.00 7.15
CA ALA A 162 -29.87 -3.44 7.21
C ALA A 162 -31.20 -4.18 7.51
N PRO A 163 -31.45 -5.34 6.88
CA PRO A 163 -32.61 -6.17 7.23
C PRO A 163 -32.56 -6.60 8.70
N ASP A 164 -33.73 -6.76 9.32
CA ASP A 164 -33.87 -7.36 10.65
C ASP A 164 -33.70 -8.89 10.53
N SER A 165 -32.44 -9.31 10.45
CA SER A 165 -32.03 -10.70 10.29
C SER A 165 -30.72 -10.95 11.04
N PRO A 166 -30.58 -12.10 11.73
CA PRO A 166 -29.31 -12.52 12.33
C PRO A 166 -28.14 -12.58 11.34
N ASP A 167 -28.43 -12.79 10.05
CA ASP A 167 -27.41 -12.93 9.01
C ASP A 167 -26.87 -11.59 8.49
N SER A 168 -27.57 -10.47 8.73
CA SER A 168 -27.25 -9.17 8.14
C SER A 168 -25.80 -8.73 8.43
N VAL A 169 -25.30 -9.01 9.64
CA VAL A 169 -23.93 -8.70 10.06
C VAL A 169 -22.92 -9.54 9.28
N CYS A 170 -23.16 -10.86 9.19
CA CYS A 170 -22.30 -11.78 8.46
C CYS A 170 -22.23 -11.41 6.97
N THR A 171 -23.38 -11.16 6.33
CA THR A 171 -23.45 -10.79 4.91
C THR A 171 -22.66 -9.50 4.61
N ALA A 172 -22.72 -8.50 5.48
CA ALA A 172 -21.91 -7.28 5.30
C ALA A 172 -20.41 -7.54 5.53
N ALA A 173 -20.05 -8.27 6.60
CA ALA A 173 -18.66 -8.58 6.92
C ALA A 173 -17.95 -9.35 5.79
N GLU A 174 -18.66 -10.29 5.15
CA GLU A 174 -18.12 -11.14 4.08
C GLU A 174 -17.80 -10.38 2.78
N ARG A 175 -18.28 -9.15 2.63
CA ARG A 175 -17.80 -8.24 1.56
C ARG A 175 -16.35 -7.81 1.77
N ILE A 176 -15.86 -7.80 3.02
CA ILE A 176 -14.48 -7.44 3.38
C ILE A 176 -13.61 -8.69 3.48
N ALA A 177 -14.02 -9.65 4.31
CA ALA A 177 -13.25 -10.85 4.61
C ALA A 177 -14.16 -11.95 5.20
N PRO A 178 -13.74 -13.23 5.18
CA PRO A 178 -14.46 -14.28 5.88
C PRO A 178 -14.71 -13.94 7.36
N VAL A 179 -15.91 -14.23 7.85
CA VAL A 179 -16.25 -14.05 9.27
C VAL A 179 -15.35 -14.94 10.12
N GLN A 180 -14.69 -14.35 11.11
CA GLN A 180 -13.90 -15.08 12.09
C GLN A 180 -14.83 -15.73 13.13
N GLU A 181 -14.93 -17.05 13.09
CA GLU A 181 -15.70 -17.81 14.07
C GLU A 181 -15.00 -17.85 15.43
N THR A 182 -15.80 -17.81 16.51
CA THR A 182 -15.34 -17.93 17.89
C THR A 182 -16.12 -19.03 18.62
N ILE A 183 -15.85 -19.24 19.90
CA ILE A 183 -16.66 -20.15 20.75
C ILE A 183 -18.14 -19.74 20.85
N TYR A 184 -18.47 -18.49 20.49
CA TYR A 184 -19.85 -17.99 20.42
C TYR A 184 -20.49 -18.21 19.05
N GLY A 185 -19.80 -18.85 18.12
CA GLY A 185 -20.21 -19.03 16.73
C GLY A 185 -19.79 -17.88 15.81
N ARG A 186 -20.35 -17.87 14.60
CA ARG A 186 -20.11 -16.84 13.55
C ARG A 186 -20.81 -15.52 13.86
N ALA A 187 -21.97 -15.57 14.51
CA ALA A 187 -22.70 -14.44 15.05
C ALA A 187 -23.47 -14.91 16.30
N TRP A 188 -23.75 -14.00 17.22
CA TRP A 188 -24.48 -14.31 18.46
C TRP A 188 -25.49 -13.21 18.77
N ALA A 189 -26.59 -13.59 19.41
CA ALA A 189 -27.58 -12.65 19.90
C ALA A 189 -27.09 -12.01 21.20
N VAL A 190 -27.14 -10.68 21.28
CA VAL A 190 -26.92 -9.93 22.52
C VAL A 190 -28.30 -9.55 23.06
N VAL A 191 -28.76 -10.28 24.07
CA VAL A 191 -30.05 -10.09 24.72
C VAL A 191 -29.84 -9.78 26.20
N ASP A 192 -30.66 -8.90 26.76
CA ASP A 192 -30.70 -8.68 28.19
C ASP A 192 -31.46 -9.84 28.86
N SER A 193 -30.80 -10.54 29.78
CA SER A 193 -31.39 -11.66 30.52
C SER A 193 -32.17 -11.23 31.76
N SER A 194 -32.26 -9.92 32.03
CA SER A 194 -32.99 -9.37 33.18
C SER A 194 -34.45 -8.98 32.91
N ALA A 195 -34.99 -9.34 31.74
CA ALA A 195 -36.38 -9.14 31.36
C ALA A 195 -37.28 -10.35 31.68
#